data_AF-A0A9W5RAZ3-F1
#
_entry.id   AF-A0A9W5RAZ3-F1
#
_cell.length_a   1.000
_cell.length_b   1.000
_cell.length_c   1.000
_cell.angle_alpha   90.00
_cell.angle_beta   90.00
_cell.angle_gamma   90.00
#
_symmetry.space_group_name_H-M   'P 1'
#
loop_
_entity.id
_entity.type
_entity.pdbx_description
1 polymer ?
#
loop_
_entity_poly.entity_id
_entity_poly.type
_entity_poly.pdbx_seq_one_letter_code
_entity_poly.pdbx_strand_id
1 'polypeptide(L)' 'MIENPMVMYNGYGIRDSQEFEPIPIKDICGSEVFPEEDILVSPDGEVLLRENVVQYLISSLGFKEGTAGE' A
#
# COMPACT_ATOMS: atom_id res chain seq x y z
N MET A 1 21.06 -15.27 5.76
CA MET A 1 20.93 -14.13 6.69
C MET A 1 21.93 -13.10 6.21
N ILE A 2 21.48 -12.02 5.56
CA ILE A 2 22.34 -10.92 5.14
C ILE A 2 21.71 -9.65 5.71
N GLU A 3 22.48 -9.01 6.57
CA GLU A 3 22.16 -7.81 7.34
C GLU A 3 21.93 -6.61 6.41
N ASN A 4 20.96 -5.77 6.75
CA ASN A 4 20.64 -4.50 6.09
C ASN A 4 21.90 -3.63 5.94
N PRO A 5 22.42 -3.40 4.71
CA PRO A 5 23.57 -2.53 4.52
C PRO A 5 23.07 -1.09 4.49
N MET A 6 23.11 -0.45 5.66
CA MET A 6 23.12 1.00 5.90
C MET A 6 22.76 1.92 4.72
N VAL A 7 21.59 2.57 4.83
CA VAL A 7 21.23 3.76 4.05
C VAL A 7 22.41 4.74 4.05
N MET A 8 23.03 4.96 2.89
CA MET A 8 24.19 5.84 2.79
C MET A 8 23.75 7.31 2.68
N TYR A 9 24.23 8.12 3.61
CA TYR A 9 24.12 9.57 3.56
C TYR A 9 25.46 10.16 3.13
N ASN A 10 25.44 11.15 2.25
CA ASN A 10 26.67 11.85 1.87
C ASN A 10 27.21 12.69 3.05
N GLY A 11 28.39 13.31 2.87
CA GLY A 11 29.02 14.16 3.90
C GLY A 11 28.21 15.39 4.35
N TYR A 12 27.05 15.65 3.74
CA TYR A 12 26.09 16.69 4.10
C TYR A 12 24.80 16.13 4.72
N GLY A 13 24.72 14.81 4.98
CA GLY A 13 23.53 14.16 5.50
C GLY A 13 22.40 14.03 4.48
N ILE A 14 22.68 14.24 3.19
CA ILE A 14 21.71 14.04 2.10
C ILE A 14 21.79 12.58 1.68
N ARG A 15 20.65 11.89 1.65
CA ARG A 15 20.55 10.49 1.21
C ARG A 15 20.99 10.35 -0.25
N ASP A 16 21.67 9.25 -0.56
CA ASP A 16 22.06 8.94 -1.93
C ASP A 16 20.81 8.66 -2.80
N SER A 17 20.63 9.43 -3.87
CA SER A 17 19.56 9.22 -4.85
C SER A 17 19.66 7.91 -5.63
N GLN A 18 20.81 7.20 -5.55
CA GLN A 18 21.00 5.89 -6.17
C GLN A 18 20.39 4.73 -5.35
N GLU A 19 20.02 4.96 -4.08
CA GLU A 19 19.25 4.01 -3.28
C GLU A 19 17.76 4.18 -3.61
N PHE A 20 17.22 3.30 -4.46
CA PHE A 20 15.79 3.27 -4.73
C PHE A 20 15.05 2.66 -3.53
N GLU A 21 14.53 3.50 -2.64
CA GLU A 21 13.46 3.11 -1.73
C GLU A 21 12.12 3.49 -2.38
N PRO A 22 11.21 2.53 -2.58
CA PRO A 22 9.89 2.87 -3.11
C PRO A 22 9.12 3.70 -2.09
N ILE A 23 8.56 4.82 -2.55
CA ILE A 23 7.70 5.67 -1.74
C ILE A 23 6.33 4.99 -1.68
N PRO A 24 5.84 4.58 -0.49
CA PRO A 24 4.54 3.94 -0.39
C PRO A 24 3.44 4.93 -0.77
N ILE A 25 2.46 4.46 -1.54
CA ILE A 25 1.23 5.21 -1.80
C ILE A 25 0.19 4.85 -0.76
N LYS A 26 -0.82 5.70 -0.54
CA LYS A 26 -1.91 5.38 0.39
C LYS A 26 -3.10 4.81 -0.37
N ASP A 27 -3.62 3.72 0.17
CA ASP A 27 -4.92 3.16 -0.14
C ASP A 27 -6.04 4.14 0.28
N ILE A 28 -7.23 4.06 -0.34
CA ILE A 28 -8.48 4.70 0.10
C ILE A 28 -8.82 4.40 1.57
N CYS A 29 -8.41 3.23 2.08
CA CYS A 29 -8.55 2.89 3.50
C CYS A 29 -7.46 3.50 4.41
N GLY A 30 -6.48 4.21 3.84
CA GLY A 30 -5.38 4.87 4.55
C GLY A 30 -4.16 3.99 4.82
N SER A 31 -4.19 2.73 4.39
CA SER A 31 -3.05 1.80 4.47
C SER A 31 -1.93 2.19 3.50
N GLU A 32 -0.69 1.95 3.91
CA GLU A 32 0.48 2.11 3.03
C GLU A 32 0.55 0.94 2.05
N VAL A 33 0.81 1.26 0.79
CA VAL A 33 0.90 0.33 -0.34
C VAL A 33 2.30 0.39 -0.91
N PHE A 34 2.96 -0.77 -0.94
CA PHE A 34 4.31 -0.93 -1.47
C PHE A 34 4.28 -1.49 -2.91
N PRO A 35 5.33 -1.27 -3.71
CA PRO A 35 5.47 -2.00 -4.96
C PRO A 35 5.56 -3.49 -4.65
N GLU A 36 4.95 -4.31 -5.51
CA GLU A 36 4.76 -5.77 -5.38
C GLU A 36 3.50 -6.22 -4.63
N GLU A 37 2.75 -5.31 -4.01
CA GLU A 37 1.48 -5.67 -3.38
C GLU A 37 0.32 -5.75 -4.40
N ASP A 38 -0.61 -6.67 -4.13
CA ASP A 38 -1.83 -6.83 -4.93
C ASP A 38 -2.78 -5.65 -4.68
N ILE A 39 -2.99 -4.84 -5.72
CA ILE A 39 -3.88 -3.67 -5.67
C ILE A 39 -5.02 -3.76 -6.68
N LEU A 40 -6.14 -3.13 -6.33
CA LEU A 40 -7.23 -2.79 -7.23
C LEU A 40 -7.17 -1.29 -7.52
N VAL A 41 -7.41 -0.91 -8.77
CA VAL A 41 -7.45 0.49 -9.20
C VAL A 41 -8.85 0.78 -9.73
N SER A 42 -9.53 1.77 -9.16
CA SER A 42 -10.84 2.20 -9.63
C SER A 42 -10.72 2.95 -10.97
N PRO A 43 -11.80 3.05 -11.77
CA PRO A 43 -11.80 3.87 -12.98
C PRO A 43 -11.48 5.36 -12.72
N ASP A 44 -11.75 5.83 -11.50
CA ASP A 44 -11.47 7.19 -11.05
C ASP A 44 -10.02 7.39 -10.58
N GLY A 45 -9.21 6.33 -10.59
CA GLY A 45 -7.79 6.33 -10.23
C GLY A 45 -7.50 6.10 -8.75
N GLU A 46 -8.50 5.70 -7.95
CA GLU A 46 -8.31 5.36 -6.54
C GLU A 46 -7.63 3.99 -6.41
N VAL A 47 -6.71 3.87 -5.46
CA VAL A 47 -5.95 2.64 -5.20
C VAL A 47 -6.49 1.98 -3.94
N LEU A 48 -6.70 0.67 -4.01
CA LEU A 48 -7.21 -0.15 -2.93
C LEU A 48 -6.37 -1.42 -2.77
N LEU A 49 -5.85 -1.68 -1.56
CA LEU A 49 -5.20 -2.96 -1.26
C LEU A 49 -6.23 -4.07 -1.31
N ARG A 50 -5.83 -5.21 -1.89
CA ARG A 50 -6.69 -6.39 -1.98
C ARG A 50 -7.24 -6.85 -0.62
N GLU A 51 -6.46 -6.69 0.44
CA GLU A 51 -6.85 -7.05 1.81
C GLU A 51 -7.98 -6.17 2.36
N ASN A 52 -8.02 -4.90 1.94
CA ASN A 52 -8.99 -3.92 2.40
C ASN A 52 -10.30 -3.92 1.59
N VAL A 53 -10.41 -4.78 0.57
CA VAL A 53 -11.55 -4.75 -0.36
C VAL A 53 -12.88 -4.95 0.36
N VAL A 54 -12.97 -5.93 1.25
CA VAL A 54 -14.20 -6.20 1.98
C VAL A 54 -14.58 -5.00 2.86
N GLN A 55 -13.61 -4.44 3.57
CA GLN A 55 -13.83 -3.26 4.41
C GLN A 55 -14.28 -2.05 3.57
N TYR A 56 -13.68 -1.84 2.40
CA TYR A 56 -14.07 -0.77 1.49
C TYR A 56 -15.51 -0.95 0.98
N LEU A 57 -15.86 -2.16 0.52
CA LEU A 57 -17.21 -2.47 0.04
C LEU A 57 -18.27 -2.22 1.13
N ILE A 58 -18.00 -2.60 2.38
CA ILE A 58 -18.94 -2.39 3.49
C ILE A 58 -19.03 -0.92 3.89
N SER A 59 -17.89 -0.28 4.13
CA SER A 59 -17.82 1.07 4.71
C SER A 59 -18.19 2.18 3.73
N SER A 60 -17.81 2.04 2.46
CA SER A 60 -17.92 3.12 1.46
C SER A 60 -19.06 2.88 0.48
N LEU A 61 -19.33 1.62 0.12
CA LEU A 61 -20.38 1.28 -0.85
C LEU A 61 -21.65 0.71 -0.19
N GLY A 62 -21.65 0.51 1.13
CA GLY A 62 -22.83 0.07 1.89
C GLY A 62 -23.23 -1.38 1.64
N PHE A 63 -22.32 -2.21 1.16
CA PHE A 63 -22.56 -3.65 1.05
C PHE A 63 -22.68 -4.30 2.42
N LYS A 64 -23.38 -5.43 2.48
CA LYS A 64 -23.43 -6.29 3.65
C LYS A 64 -22.67 -7.57 3.34
N GLU A 65 -21.81 -7.97 4.27
CA GLU A 65 -21.21 -9.29 4.25
C GLU A 65 -22.29 -10.33 4.54
N GLY A 66 -22.40 -11.32 3.65
CA GLY A 66 -23.30 -12.45 3.81
C GLY A 66 -22.49 -13.73 3.61
N THR A 67 -22.43 -14.57 4.64
CA THR A 67 -21.90 -15.92 4.52
C THR A 67 -22.94 -16.80 3.83
N ALA A 68 -22.53 -17.59 2.84
CA ALA A 68 -23.41 -18.55 2.21
C ALA A 68 -23.82 -19.62 3.25
N GLY A 69 -25.06 -19.56 3.75
CA GLY A 69 -25.58 -20.52 4.73
C GLY A 69 -26.52 -19.97 5.81
N GLU A 70 -26.73 -18.65 5.88
CA GLU A 70 -27.77 -18.02 6.74
C GLU A 70 -28.89 -17.35 5.91
#